data_AF-A0A653WGT9-F1
#
_entry.id   AF-A0A653WGT9-F1
#
_cell.length_a   1.000
_cell.length_b   1.000
_cell.length_c   1.000
_cell.angle_alpha   90.00
_cell.angle_beta   90.00
_cell.angle_gamma   90.00
#
_symmetry.space_group_name_H-M   'P 1'
#
loop_
_entity.id
_entity.type
_entity.pdbx_description
1 polymer ?
#
loop_
_entity_poly.entity_id
_entity_poly.type
_entity_poly.pdbx_seq_one_letter_code
_entity_poly.pdbx_strand_id
1 'polypeptide(L)'
;MKWMIPTQHGAWSMLILPFVLGGTVGGWVWTHVPFAIAWLFVYMGTFFLFQYIKQRKKSRELLRTVIIYLMIATLSIIPVLWMQWSLIWFAFAMIPFGLANAYFAKIKDERNVWNDVSAVTSFCIGGMASYYHGAHVVDETSAWVFVLPYLYFLGSIFFVKTMIREKKSIAYRNLSWGYHMLLIVVFIALGYPLLALAYAPSLIRAIWFYGKKIPIMKIGIVEIANSVFVLVCLTMNLLI
;
A
#
# COMPACT_ATOMS: atom_id res chain seq x y z
N MET A 1 4.69 -27.00 -10.23
CA MET A 1 4.57 -25.58 -10.60
C MET A 1 5.50 -24.79 -9.68
N LYS A 2 6.33 -23.88 -10.19
CA LYS A 2 7.16 -23.03 -9.32
C LYS A 2 6.30 -21.84 -8.89
N TRP A 3 6.14 -21.62 -7.58
CA TRP A 3 5.39 -20.47 -7.07
C TRP A 3 6.10 -19.18 -7.49
N MET A 4 5.36 -18.27 -8.11
CA MET A 4 5.88 -16.99 -8.58
C MET A 4 5.53 -15.91 -7.56
N ILE A 5 6.54 -15.23 -7.02
CA ILE A 5 6.33 -14.18 -6.01
C ILE A 5 6.64 -12.82 -6.62
N PRO A 6 5.78 -11.79 -6.40
CA PRO A 6 6.08 -10.43 -6.82
C PRO A 6 7.42 -9.92 -6.28
N THR A 7 8.25 -9.37 -7.17
CA THR A 7 9.58 -8.85 -6.82
C THR A 7 9.56 -7.42 -6.29
N GLN A 8 8.38 -6.81 -6.11
CA GLN A 8 8.23 -5.42 -5.65
C GLN A 8 8.26 -5.34 -4.12
N HIS A 9 9.46 -5.14 -3.55
CA HIS A 9 9.67 -5.18 -2.10
C HIS A 9 8.87 -4.09 -1.36
N GLY A 10 8.78 -2.88 -1.93
CA GLY A 10 8.02 -1.77 -1.35
C GLY A 10 6.50 -1.92 -1.45
N ALA A 11 5.99 -2.72 -2.39
CA ALA A 11 4.55 -2.96 -2.49
C ALA A 11 4.04 -3.87 -1.34
N TRP A 12 4.92 -4.68 -0.74
CA TRP A 12 4.56 -5.51 0.41
C TRP A 12 4.23 -4.70 1.65
N SER A 13 4.99 -3.64 1.95
CA SER A 13 4.66 -2.76 3.07
C SER A 13 3.35 -2.00 2.81
N MET A 14 3.12 -1.55 1.57
CA MET A 14 1.87 -0.92 1.16
C MET A 14 0.67 -1.86 1.28
N LEU A 15 0.82 -3.14 0.99
CA LEU A 15 -0.22 -4.16 1.15
C LEU A 15 -0.55 -4.44 2.63
N ILE A 16 0.50 -4.57 3.46
CA ILE A 16 0.39 -5.09 4.83
C ILE A 16 0.00 -3.98 5.81
N LEU A 17 0.66 -2.82 5.75
CA LEU A 17 0.51 -1.79 6.79
C LEU A 17 -0.93 -1.28 6.93
N PRO A 18 -1.64 -0.85 5.88
CA PRO A 18 -3.01 -0.35 6.04
C PRO A 18 -3.95 -1.45 6.53
N PHE A 19 -3.78 -2.69 6.04
CA PHE A 19 -4.60 -3.83 6.44
C PHE A 19 -4.43 -4.17 7.93
N VAL A 20 -3.18 -4.20 8.42
CA VAL A 20 -2.87 -4.48 9.82
C VAL A 20 -3.31 -3.32 10.71
N LEU A 21 -3.10 -2.08 10.30
CA LEU A 21 -3.60 -0.90 11.01
C LEU A 21 -5.12 -0.99 11.19
N GLY A 22 -5.84 -1.25 10.09
CA GLY A 22 -7.30 -1.36 10.10
C GLY A 22 -7.80 -2.45 11.02
N GLY A 23 -7.29 -3.68 10.91
CA GLY A 23 -7.72 -4.79 11.76
C GLY A 23 -7.36 -4.59 13.25
N THR A 24 -6.25 -3.89 13.53
CA THR A 24 -5.86 -3.60 14.92
C THR A 24 -6.73 -2.53 15.56
N VAL A 25 -7.07 -1.47 14.83
CA VAL A 25 -7.92 -0.37 15.32
C VAL A 25 -9.40 -0.78 15.32
N GLY A 26 -9.83 -1.56 14.33
CA GLY A 26 -11.22 -2.02 14.20
C GLY A 26 -11.55 -3.30 14.99
N GLY A 27 -10.54 -4.00 15.50
CA GLY A 27 -10.71 -5.24 16.26
C GLY A 27 -10.63 -6.51 15.39
N TRP A 28 -9.71 -7.41 15.76
CA TRP A 28 -9.51 -8.66 15.03
C TRP A 28 -10.62 -9.67 15.28
N VAL A 29 -11.41 -9.96 14.25
CA VAL A 29 -12.29 -11.14 14.18
C VAL A 29 -11.64 -12.31 13.43
N TRP A 30 -12.06 -13.54 13.69
CA TRP A 30 -11.47 -14.76 13.11
C TRP A 30 -11.50 -14.79 11.57
N THR A 31 -12.50 -14.16 10.94
CA THR A 31 -12.59 -14.04 9.48
C THR A 31 -11.57 -13.08 8.86
N HIS A 32 -10.79 -12.35 9.66
CA HIS A 32 -9.63 -11.62 9.13
C HIS A 32 -8.56 -12.55 8.57
N VAL A 33 -8.46 -13.79 9.04
CA VAL A 33 -7.52 -14.77 8.49
C VAL A 33 -7.85 -15.09 7.03
N PRO A 34 -9.05 -15.60 6.68
CA PRO A 34 -9.42 -15.78 5.28
C PRO A 34 -9.46 -14.47 4.49
N PHE A 35 -9.78 -13.33 5.12
CA PHE A 35 -9.69 -12.02 4.46
C PHE A 35 -8.25 -11.66 4.07
N ALA A 36 -7.27 -11.87 4.96
CA ALA A 36 -5.86 -11.62 4.68
C ALA A 36 -5.34 -12.53 3.55
N ILE A 37 -5.79 -13.78 3.49
CA ILE A 37 -5.48 -14.69 2.37
C ILE A 37 -6.08 -14.14 1.07
N ALA A 38 -7.35 -13.76 1.08
CA ALA A 38 -7.98 -13.16 -0.10
C ALA A 38 -7.25 -11.89 -0.56
N TRP A 39 -6.90 -11.02 0.37
CA TRP A 39 -6.17 -9.77 0.14
C TRP A 39 -4.77 -10.00 -0.46
N LEU A 40 -4.02 -10.95 0.09
CA LEU A 40 -2.71 -11.33 -0.42
C LEU A 40 -2.79 -11.88 -1.85
N PHE A 41 -3.70 -12.83 -2.08
CA PHE A 41 -3.79 -13.53 -3.35
C PHE A 41 -4.44 -12.68 -4.45
N VAL A 42 -5.33 -11.73 -4.12
CA VAL A 42 -5.82 -10.77 -5.11
C VAL A 42 -4.71 -9.83 -5.56
N TYR A 43 -3.84 -9.38 -4.65
CA TYR A 43 -2.65 -8.59 -5.00
C TYR A 43 -1.69 -9.38 -5.91
N MET A 44 -1.34 -10.61 -5.52
CA MET A 44 -0.44 -11.45 -6.34
C MET A 44 -1.06 -11.77 -7.71
N GLY A 45 -2.35 -12.10 -7.74
CA GLY A 45 -3.10 -12.38 -8.97
C GLY A 45 -3.16 -11.18 -9.90
N THR A 46 -3.48 -9.99 -9.39
CA THR A 46 -3.51 -8.74 -10.17
C THR A 46 -2.12 -8.34 -10.69
N PHE A 47 -1.07 -8.49 -9.87
CA PHE A 47 0.30 -8.24 -10.29
C PHE A 47 0.69 -9.11 -11.50
N PHE A 48 0.44 -10.43 -11.45
CA PHE A 48 0.73 -11.31 -12.57
C PHE A 48 -0.22 -11.12 -13.76
N LEU A 49 -1.46 -10.69 -13.52
CA LEU A 49 -2.40 -10.32 -14.58
C LEU A 49 -1.87 -9.13 -15.38
N PHE A 50 -1.36 -8.09 -14.70
CA PHE A 50 -0.75 -6.95 -15.38
C PHE A 50 0.50 -7.36 -16.17
N GLN A 51 1.31 -8.28 -15.64
CA GLN A 51 2.41 -8.86 -16.40
C GLN A 51 1.95 -9.67 -17.62
N TYR A 52 0.82 -10.36 -17.52
CA TYR A 52 0.24 -11.10 -18.62
C TYR A 52 -0.33 -10.18 -19.70
N ILE A 53 -0.97 -9.08 -19.31
CA ILE A 53 -1.52 -8.07 -20.22
C ILE A 53 -0.43 -7.46 -21.10
N LYS A 54 0.73 -7.09 -20.52
CA LYS A 54 1.85 -6.48 -21.27
C LYS A 54 2.59 -7.41 -22.23
N GLN A 55 2.45 -8.74 -22.06
CA GLN A 55 3.11 -9.71 -22.93
C GLN A 55 2.51 -9.70 -24.34
N ARG A 56 3.38 -9.62 -25.36
CA ARG A 56 3.01 -9.79 -26.77
C ARG A 56 2.63 -11.24 -27.07
N LYS A 57 3.45 -12.20 -26.66
CA LYS A 57 3.15 -13.63 -26.72
C LYS A 57 2.62 -14.08 -25.36
N LYS A 58 1.36 -14.51 -25.30
CA LYS A 58 0.69 -14.87 -24.04
C LYS A 58 1.28 -16.15 -23.44
N SER A 59 1.86 -16.03 -22.24
CA SER A 59 2.35 -17.19 -21.48
C SER A 59 1.20 -17.95 -20.83
N ARG A 60 1.07 -19.25 -21.16
CA ARG A 60 0.09 -20.15 -20.52
C ARG A 60 0.40 -20.36 -19.04
N GLU A 61 1.69 -20.44 -18.67
CA GLU A 61 2.11 -20.60 -17.29
C GLU A 61 1.69 -19.41 -16.43
N LEU A 62 1.93 -18.19 -16.94
CA LEU A 62 1.55 -16.97 -16.22
C LEU A 62 0.03 -16.85 -16.08
N LEU A 63 -0.73 -17.16 -17.12
CA LEU A 63 -2.20 -17.19 -17.04
C LEU A 63 -2.68 -18.20 -16.00
N ARG A 64 -2.06 -19.39 -15.96
CA ARG A 64 -2.38 -20.41 -14.95
C ARG A 64 -2.10 -19.91 -13.53
N THR A 65 -0.99 -19.22 -13.30
CA THR A 65 -0.67 -18.58 -12.01
C THR A 65 -1.73 -17.55 -11.63
N VAL A 66 -2.15 -16.69 -12.56
CA VAL A 66 -3.23 -15.71 -12.33
C VAL A 66 -4.53 -16.39 -11.92
N ILE A 67 -4.96 -17.42 -12.67
CA ILE A 67 -6.20 -18.15 -12.38
C ILE A 67 -6.13 -18.81 -11.00
N ILE A 68 -5.02 -19.46 -10.67
CA ILE A 68 -4.85 -20.12 -9.36
C ILE A 68 -4.91 -19.09 -8.22
N TYR A 69 -4.21 -17.97 -8.35
CA TYR A 69 -4.23 -16.94 -7.30
C TYR A 69 -5.60 -16.29 -7.14
N LEU A 70 -6.28 -15.94 -8.24
CA LEU A 70 -7.62 -15.38 -8.15
C LEU A 70 -8.66 -16.40 -7.66
N MET A 71 -8.48 -17.69 -7.95
CA MET A 71 -9.31 -18.76 -7.41
C MET A 71 -9.13 -18.89 -5.89
N ILE A 72 -7.88 -18.90 -5.40
CA ILE A 72 -7.61 -18.90 -3.96
C ILE A 72 -8.24 -17.67 -3.31
N ALA A 73 -8.05 -16.48 -3.90
CA ALA A 73 -8.63 -15.25 -3.36
C ALA A 73 -10.16 -15.30 -3.29
N THR A 74 -10.80 -15.81 -4.35
CA THR A 74 -12.26 -15.96 -4.42
C THR A 74 -12.77 -16.94 -3.38
N LEU A 75 -12.14 -18.11 -3.24
CA LEU A 75 -12.55 -19.11 -2.26
C LEU A 75 -12.37 -18.60 -0.83
N SER A 76 -11.30 -17.86 -0.57
CA SER A 76 -11.03 -17.28 0.76
C SER A 76 -11.98 -16.13 1.11
N ILE A 77 -12.47 -15.34 0.15
CA ILE A 77 -13.37 -14.21 0.46
C ILE A 77 -14.82 -14.64 0.71
N ILE A 78 -15.25 -15.82 0.22
CA ILE A 78 -16.63 -16.33 0.41
C ILE A 78 -17.08 -16.31 1.89
N PRO A 79 -16.37 -16.91 2.86
CA PRO A 79 -16.81 -16.89 4.26
C PRO A 79 -16.82 -15.47 4.85
N VAL A 80 -15.96 -14.57 4.35
CA VAL A 80 -15.90 -13.17 4.78
C VAL A 80 -17.15 -12.42 4.32
N LEU A 81 -17.52 -12.54 3.04
CA LEU A 81 -18.73 -11.91 2.48
C LEU A 81 -20.03 -12.54 3.00
N TRP A 82 -20.00 -13.81 3.40
CA TRP A 82 -21.15 -14.41 4.08
C TRP A 82 -21.43 -13.69 5.40
N MET A 83 -20.39 -13.43 6.20
CA MET A 83 -20.54 -12.72 7.47
C MET A 83 -20.82 -11.23 7.29
N GLN A 84 -20.15 -10.59 6.33
CA GLN A 84 -20.23 -9.15 6.11
C GLN A 84 -20.24 -8.82 4.62
N TRP A 85 -21.40 -9.01 3.97
CA TRP A 85 -21.57 -8.84 2.52
C TRP A 85 -21.27 -7.41 2.05
N SER A 86 -21.48 -6.42 2.92
CA SER A 86 -21.23 -5.00 2.65
C SER A 86 -19.75 -4.68 2.37
N LEU A 87 -18.82 -5.58 2.69
CA LEU A 87 -17.41 -5.45 2.28
C LEU A 87 -17.22 -5.35 0.75
N ILE A 88 -18.20 -5.83 -0.04
CA ILE A 88 -18.17 -5.72 -1.50
C ILE A 88 -18.07 -4.26 -1.98
N TRP A 89 -18.58 -3.30 -1.21
CA TRP A 89 -18.52 -1.88 -1.56
C TRP A 89 -17.09 -1.33 -1.58
N PHE A 90 -16.21 -1.83 -0.70
CA PHE A 90 -14.79 -1.48 -0.73
C PHE A 90 -14.11 -2.05 -1.98
N ALA A 91 -14.48 -3.26 -2.41
CA ALA A 91 -13.99 -3.83 -3.66
C ALA A 91 -14.43 -2.99 -4.87
N PHE A 92 -15.70 -2.54 -4.91
CA PHE A 92 -16.18 -1.62 -5.94
C PHE A 92 -15.45 -0.27 -5.91
N ALA A 93 -15.18 0.29 -4.73
CA ALA A 93 -14.41 1.52 -4.59
C ALA A 93 -12.97 1.41 -5.13
N MET A 94 -12.38 0.21 -5.12
CA MET A 94 -11.05 -0.05 -5.68
C MET A 94 -11.03 -0.20 -7.22
N ILE A 95 -12.17 -0.44 -7.87
CA ILE A 95 -12.22 -0.71 -9.33
C ILE A 95 -11.60 0.41 -10.17
N PRO A 96 -11.94 1.70 -9.98
CA PRO A 96 -11.36 2.77 -10.79
C PRO A 96 -9.82 2.80 -10.73
N PHE A 97 -9.26 2.58 -9.56
CA PHE A 97 -7.81 2.55 -9.34
C PHE A 97 -7.17 1.28 -9.92
N GLY A 98 -7.85 0.14 -9.83
CA GLY A 98 -7.46 -1.10 -10.50
C GLY A 98 -7.42 -0.95 -12.03
N LEU A 99 -8.41 -0.25 -12.60
CA LEU A 99 -8.47 0.06 -14.03
C LEU A 99 -7.35 1.03 -14.45
N ALA A 100 -7.07 2.07 -13.64
CA ALA A 100 -5.93 2.96 -13.86
C ALA A 100 -4.60 2.18 -13.89
N ASN A 101 -4.39 1.28 -12.94
CA ASN A 101 -3.20 0.42 -12.91
C ASN A 101 -3.12 -0.51 -14.13
N ALA A 102 -4.25 -1.10 -14.54
CA ALA A 102 -4.32 -1.93 -15.74
C ALA A 102 -4.00 -1.13 -17.01
N TYR A 103 -4.45 0.12 -17.09
CA TYR A 103 -4.13 1.04 -18.18
C TYR A 103 -2.62 1.31 -18.24
N PHE A 104 -1.99 1.71 -17.13
CA PHE A 104 -0.54 1.92 -17.07
C PHE A 104 0.27 0.67 -17.41
N ALA A 105 -0.19 -0.52 -16.97
CA ALA A 105 0.42 -1.79 -17.36
C ALA A 105 0.32 -2.05 -18.88
N LYS A 106 -0.84 -1.77 -19.48
CA LYS A 106 -1.08 -1.96 -20.92
C LYS A 106 -0.18 -1.07 -21.78
N ILE A 107 -0.01 0.21 -21.42
CA ILE A 107 0.90 1.14 -22.12
C ILE A 107 2.37 0.98 -21.70
N LYS A 108 2.66 0.05 -20.77
CA LYS A 108 3.99 -0.24 -20.21
C LYS A 108 4.63 0.93 -19.46
N ASP A 109 3.81 1.80 -18.90
CA ASP A 109 4.20 2.91 -18.03
C ASP A 109 3.87 2.61 -16.56
N GLU A 110 4.18 1.39 -16.10
CA GLU A 110 4.05 0.95 -14.70
C GLU A 110 4.87 1.81 -13.72
N ARG A 111 5.71 2.72 -14.25
CA ARG A 111 6.63 3.56 -13.50
C ARG A 111 6.05 4.95 -13.23
N ASN A 112 4.88 5.24 -13.75
CA ASN A 112 4.20 6.51 -13.58
C ASN A 112 3.85 6.78 -12.11
N VAL A 113 3.96 8.04 -11.68
CA VAL A 113 3.57 8.42 -10.31
C VAL A 113 2.08 8.19 -10.07
N TRP A 114 1.24 8.38 -11.09
CA TRP A 114 -0.20 8.17 -10.98
C TRP A 114 -0.59 6.70 -10.88
N ASN A 115 0.22 5.79 -11.44
CA ASN A 115 0.09 4.36 -11.22
C ASN A 115 0.38 4.03 -9.74
N ASP A 116 1.49 4.56 -9.20
CA ASP A 116 1.87 4.33 -7.81
C ASP A 116 0.81 4.90 -6.84
N VAL A 117 0.29 6.11 -7.11
CA VAL A 117 -0.79 6.75 -6.35
C VAL A 117 -2.08 5.92 -6.38
N SER A 118 -2.46 5.41 -7.55
CA SER A 118 -3.65 4.55 -7.70
C SER A 118 -3.51 3.25 -6.90
N ALA A 119 -2.33 2.62 -6.94
CA ALA A 119 -2.05 1.43 -6.13
C ALA A 119 -2.12 1.71 -4.62
N VAL A 120 -1.48 2.79 -4.14
CA VAL A 120 -1.54 3.20 -2.73
C VAL A 120 -2.97 3.48 -2.28
N THR A 121 -3.77 4.14 -3.12
CA THR A 121 -5.19 4.40 -2.84
C THR A 121 -5.94 3.10 -2.61
N SER A 122 -5.80 2.14 -3.52
CA SER A 122 -6.40 0.80 -3.38
C SER A 122 -5.98 0.10 -2.09
N PHE A 123 -4.69 0.14 -1.73
CA PHE A 123 -4.22 -0.49 -0.50
C PHE A 123 -4.79 0.17 0.76
N CYS A 124 -4.92 1.49 0.77
CA CYS A 124 -5.51 2.22 1.89
C CYS A 124 -7.03 1.96 2.00
N ILE A 125 -7.75 1.79 0.88
CA ILE A 125 -9.15 1.29 0.89
C ILE A 125 -9.21 -0.10 1.51
N GLY A 126 -8.25 -0.98 1.21
CA GLY A 126 -8.12 -2.29 1.86
C GLY A 126 -7.90 -2.19 3.38
N GLY A 127 -7.18 -1.18 3.84
CA GLY A 127 -7.06 -0.85 5.27
C GLY A 127 -8.39 -0.47 5.90
N MET A 128 -9.17 0.41 5.25
CA MET A 128 -10.54 0.75 5.69
C MET A 128 -11.45 -0.48 5.74
N ALA A 129 -11.35 -1.35 4.74
CA ALA A 129 -12.12 -2.59 4.68
C ALA A 129 -11.77 -3.52 5.85
N SER A 130 -10.49 -3.62 6.21
CA SER A 130 -10.01 -4.35 7.39
C SER A 130 -10.58 -3.77 8.69
N TYR A 131 -10.55 -2.44 8.85
CA TYR A 131 -11.19 -1.75 9.98
C TYR A 131 -12.70 -2.05 10.05
N TYR A 132 -13.41 -1.86 8.94
CA TYR A 132 -14.85 -2.07 8.86
C TYR A 132 -15.26 -3.51 9.17
N HIS A 133 -14.41 -4.49 8.83
CA HIS A 133 -14.70 -5.90 9.08
C HIS A 133 -14.76 -6.25 10.57
N GLY A 134 -13.98 -5.55 11.40
CA GLY A 134 -14.05 -5.68 12.87
C GLY A 134 -15.06 -4.73 13.52
N ALA A 135 -15.05 -3.46 13.11
CA ALA A 135 -15.80 -2.39 13.77
C ALA A 135 -17.26 -2.29 13.29
N HIS A 136 -17.58 -2.85 12.12
CA HIS A 136 -18.89 -2.79 11.46
C HIS A 136 -19.45 -1.38 11.17
N VAL A 137 -18.60 -0.34 11.25
CA VAL A 137 -18.98 1.06 11.02
C VAL A 137 -18.00 1.77 10.08
N VAL A 138 -18.51 2.76 9.34
CA VAL A 138 -17.68 3.70 8.57
C VAL A 138 -17.84 5.07 9.24
N ASP A 139 -16.87 5.40 10.08
CA ASP A 139 -16.83 6.58 10.94
C ASP A 139 -15.60 7.45 10.63
N GLU A 140 -15.34 8.43 11.49
CA GLU A 140 -14.13 9.26 11.41
C GLU A 140 -12.84 8.43 11.52
N THR A 141 -12.83 7.41 12.39
CA THR A 141 -11.69 6.51 12.57
C THR A 141 -11.33 5.80 11.27
N SER A 142 -12.35 5.31 10.53
CA SER A 142 -12.15 4.70 9.21
C SER A 142 -11.47 5.66 8.22
N ALA A 143 -11.83 6.95 8.24
CA ALA A 143 -11.17 7.96 7.42
C ALA A 143 -9.70 8.14 7.82
N TRP A 144 -9.37 8.13 9.11
CA TRP A 144 -7.99 8.22 9.57
C TRP A 144 -7.16 6.96 9.25
N VAL A 145 -7.76 5.77 9.31
CA VAL A 145 -7.14 4.51 8.86
C VAL A 145 -6.77 4.54 7.38
N PHE A 146 -7.50 5.32 6.56
CA PHE A 146 -7.13 5.60 5.18
C PHE A 146 -6.04 6.68 5.07
N VAL A 147 -6.31 7.86 5.64
CA VAL A 147 -5.53 9.08 5.40
C VAL A 147 -4.11 8.94 5.91
N LEU A 148 -3.90 8.39 7.10
CA LEU A 148 -2.56 8.35 7.71
C LEU A 148 -1.61 7.42 6.93
N PRO A 149 -1.94 6.16 6.61
CA PRO A 149 -1.12 5.36 5.70
C PRO A 149 -0.97 5.99 4.31
N TYR A 150 -2.02 6.61 3.78
CA TYR A 150 -1.99 7.23 2.46
C TYR A 150 -0.94 8.35 2.38
N LEU A 151 -0.93 9.27 3.35
CA LEU A 151 0.07 10.35 3.44
C LEU A 151 1.48 9.78 3.57
N TYR A 152 1.66 8.74 4.39
CA TYR A 152 2.95 8.07 4.54
C TYR A 152 3.46 7.50 3.21
N PHE A 153 2.64 6.71 2.53
CA PHE A 153 3.03 6.05 1.30
C PHE A 153 3.18 7.00 0.11
N LEU A 154 2.42 8.10 0.08
CA LEU A 154 2.62 9.15 -0.93
C LEU A 154 4.02 9.78 -0.81
N GLY A 155 4.48 10.05 0.42
CA GLY A 155 5.85 10.50 0.67
C GLY A 155 6.90 9.48 0.26
N SER A 156 6.65 8.19 0.54
CA SER A 156 7.50 7.08 0.10
C SER A 156 7.65 7.02 -1.42
N ILE A 157 6.57 7.25 -2.20
CA ILE A 157 6.64 7.30 -3.68
C ILE A 157 7.67 8.35 -4.14
N PHE A 158 7.60 9.57 -3.61
CA PHE A 158 8.54 10.64 -3.99
C PHE A 158 9.98 10.31 -3.61
N PHE A 159 10.18 9.75 -2.42
CA PHE A 159 11.50 9.32 -1.97
C PHE A 159 12.09 8.21 -2.84
N VAL A 160 11.33 7.14 -3.09
CA VAL A 160 11.79 5.99 -3.88
C VAL A 160 12.08 6.42 -5.32
N LYS A 161 11.26 7.29 -5.90
CA LYS A 161 11.55 7.88 -7.22
C LYS A 161 12.86 8.64 -7.20
N THR A 162 13.07 9.52 -6.21
CA THR A 162 14.33 10.25 -6.02
C THR A 162 15.52 9.30 -5.88
N MET A 163 15.38 8.16 -5.22
CA MET A 163 16.50 7.24 -4.97
C MET A 163 16.79 6.25 -6.10
N ILE A 164 15.80 5.89 -6.92
CA ILE A 164 15.96 4.82 -7.92
C ILE A 164 16.06 5.36 -9.34
N ARG A 165 15.10 6.22 -9.75
CA ARG A 165 14.92 6.62 -11.15
C ARG A 165 15.30 8.08 -11.39
N GLU A 166 14.97 8.94 -10.44
CA GLU A 166 15.10 10.40 -10.52
C GLU A 166 16.30 10.92 -9.70
N LYS A 167 17.37 10.13 -9.65
CA LYS A 167 18.55 10.31 -8.77
C LYS A 167 19.22 11.67 -8.81
N LYS A 168 19.09 12.39 -9.92
CA LYS A 168 19.72 13.70 -10.15
C LYS A 168 18.70 14.84 -10.22
N SER A 169 17.41 14.55 -10.05
CA SER A 169 16.35 15.53 -10.19
C SER A 169 16.21 16.36 -8.93
N ILE A 170 16.58 17.64 -9.03
CA ILE A 170 16.38 18.63 -7.97
C ILE A 170 14.88 18.83 -7.69
N ALA A 171 14.03 18.74 -8.72
CA ALA A 171 12.59 18.84 -8.57
C ALA A 171 12.04 17.72 -7.69
N TYR A 172 12.39 16.45 -7.97
CA TYR A 172 11.96 15.31 -7.15
C TYR A 172 12.53 15.35 -5.73
N ARG A 173 13.78 15.83 -5.57
CA ARG A 173 14.36 16.08 -4.24
C ARG A 173 13.51 17.09 -3.46
N ASN A 174 13.26 18.26 -4.03
CA ASN A 174 12.52 19.32 -3.36
C ASN A 174 11.09 18.89 -3.05
N LEU A 175 10.44 18.17 -3.98
CA LEU A 175 9.12 17.59 -3.76
C LEU A 175 9.13 16.60 -2.58
N SER A 176 10.09 15.66 -2.56
CA SER A 176 10.21 14.69 -1.48
C SER A 176 10.49 15.38 -0.14
N TRP A 177 11.47 16.27 -0.06
CA TRP A 177 11.81 16.96 1.19
C TRP A 177 10.70 17.87 1.68
N GLY A 178 10.15 18.70 0.79
CA GLY A 178 9.07 19.62 1.10
C GLY A 178 7.82 18.87 1.59
N TYR A 179 7.46 17.77 0.93
CA TYR A 179 6.31 16.96 1.34
C TYR A 179 6.47 16.38 2.76
N HIS A 180 7.61 15.73 3.05
CA HIS A 180 7.83 15.15 4.39
C HIS A 180 7.95 16.23 5.48
N MET A 181 8.61 17.35 5.18
CA MET A 181 8.72 18.47 6.10
C MET A 181 7.35 19.10 6.39
N LEU A 182 6.54 19.29 5.36
CA LEU A 182 5.19 19.83 5.50
C LEU A 182 4.33 18.95 6.41
N LEU A 183 4.35 17.62 6.24
CA LEU A 183 3.59 16.72 7.10
C LEU A 183 3.98 16.85 8.57
N ILE A 184 5.28 16.91 8.87
CA ILE A 184 5.77 17.08 10.24
C ILE A 184 5.31 18.43 10.82
N VAL A 185 5.47 19.52 10.06
CA VAL A 185 5.04 20.86 10.51
C VAL A 185 3.53 20.92 10.76
N VAL A 186 2.73 20.35 9.86
CA VAL A 186 1.27 20.30 10.00
C VAL A 186 0.87 19.51 11.24
N PHE A 187 1.44 18.31 11.47
CA PHE A 187 1.11 17.54 12.67
C PHE A 187 1.55 18.23 13.98
N ILE A 188 2.68 18.94 13.98
CA ILE A 188 3.07 19.77 15.14
C ILE A 188 2.06 20.90 15.36
N ALA A 189 1.71 21.63 14.30
CA ALA A 189 0.81 22.78 14.38
C ALA A 189 -0.61 22.38 14.83
N LEU A 190 -1.06 21.18 14.46
CA LEU A 190 -2.34 20.62 14.89
C LEU A 190 -2.29 19.95 16.27
N GLY A 191 -1.14 19.91 16.94
CA GLY A 191 -1.00 19.32 18.28
C GLY A 191 -0.91 17.80 18.32
N TYR A 192 -0.48 17.15 17.23
CA TYR A 192 -0.27 15.69 17.13
C TYR A 192 1.23 15.31 17.14
N PRO A 193 1.93 15.40 18.28
CA PRO A 193 3.37 15.14 18.35
C PRO A 193 3.75 13.70 18.01
N LEU A 194 2.88 12.73 18.31
CA LEU A 194 3.11 11.32 17.97
C LEU A 194 3.04 11.09 16.45
N LEU A 195 2.12 11.76 15.76
CA LEU A 195 2.09 11.75 14.30
C LEU A 195 3.30 12.48 13.72
N ALA A 196 3.70 13.63 14.25
CA ALA A 196 4.94 14.28 13.81
C ALA A 196 6.16 13.35 13.95
N LEU A 197 6.26 12.63 15.08
CA LEU A 197 7.30 11.63 15.32
C LEU A 197 7.24 10.47 14.33
N ALA A 198 6.04 9.95 14.02
CA ALA A 198 5.85 8.85 13.08
C ALA A 198 6.46 9.16 11.70
N TYR A 199 6.35 10.41 11.23
CA TYR A 199 6.82 10.82 9.91
C TYR A 199 8.25 11.37 9.92
N ALA A 200 8.83 11.67 11.09
CA ALA A 200 10.19 12.21 11.21
C ALA A 200 11.28 11.31 10.59
N PRO A 201 11.31 9.98 10.82
CA PRO A 201 12.29 9.12 10.17
C PRO A 201 12.19 9.14 8.64
N SER A 202 10.99 9.40 8.10
CA SER A 202 10.78 9.57 6.65
C SER A 202 11.47 10.79 6.07
N LEU A 203 11.43 11.92 6.78
CA LEU A 203 12.20 13.11 6.39
C LEU A 203 13.71 12.86 6.52
N ILE A 204 14.13 12.28 7.65
CA ILE A 204 15.56 12.01 7.93
C ILE A 204 16.15 11.15 6.82
N ARG A 205 15.51 10.02 6.46
CA ARG A 205 16.00 9.15 5.38
C ARG A 205 15.99 9.85 4.02
N ALA A 206 14.98 10.68 3.74
CA ALA A 206 14.87 11.39 2.48
C ALA A 206 16.01 12.40 2.27
N ILE A 207 16.46 13.06 3.33
CA ILE A 207 17.62 13.97 3.30
C ILE A 207 18.92 13.16 3.29
N TRP A 208 19.07 12.22 4.23
CA TRP A 208 20.33 11.51 4.46
C TRP A 208 20.77 10.68 3.24
N PHE A 209 19.83 10.04 2.53
CA PHE A 209 20.17 9.18 1.39
C PHE A 209 20.27 9.91 0.06
N TYR A 210 19.80 11.16 -0.03
CA TYR A 210 19.86 11.90 -1.28
C TYR A 210 21.29 11.98 -1.84
N GLY A 211 21.44 11.73 -3.14
CA GLY A 211 22.74 11.72 -3.82
C GLY A 211 23.64 10.50 -3.55
N LYS A 212 23.30 9.65 -2.57
CA LYS A 212 24.10 8.45 -2.23
C LYS A 212 23.73 7.27 -3.13
N LYS A 213 24.73 6.48 -3.54
CA LYS A 213 24.54 5.23 -4.30
C LYS A 213 24.12 4.08 -3.38
N ILE A 214 22.88 4.10 -2.90
CA ILE A 214 22.32 3.05 -2.04
C ILE A 214 21.73 1.91 -2.89
N PRO A 215 22.07 0.63 -2.63
CA PRO A 215 21.44 -0.52 -3.30
C PRO A 215 19.93 -0.57 -3.06
N ILE A 216 19.15 -0.98 -4.08
CA ILE A 216 17.68 -1.06 -4.02
C ILE A 216 17.19 -1.92 -2.84
N MET A 217 17.88 -3.03 -2.55
CA MET A 217 17.55 -3.89 -1.42
C MET A 217 17.66 -3.16 -0.07
N LYS A 218 18.70 -2.33 0.12
CA LYS A 218 18.86 -1.54 1.35
C LYS A 218 17.77 -0.48 1.48
N ILE A 219 17.40 0.17 0.37
CA ILE A 219 16.26 1.10 0.35
C ILE A 219 14.99 0.36 0.79
N GLY A 220 14.72 -0.82 0.22
CA GLY A 220 13.56 -1.64 0.60
C GLY A 220 13.54 -2.02 2.09
N ILE A 221 14.68 -2.44 2.66
CA ILE A 221 14.78 -2.76 4.09
C ILE A 221 14.47 -1.55 4.97
N VAL A 222 15.02 -0.38 4.61
CA VAL A 222 14.74 0.87 5.36
C VAL A 222 13.27 1.26 5.26
N GLU A 223 12.64 1.14 4.08
CA GLU A 223 11.20 1.41 3.93
C GLU A 223 10.34 0.46 4.76
N ILE A 224 10.73 -0.82 4.85
CA ILE A 224 10.04 -1.80 5.70
C ILE A 224 10.17 -1.41 7.18
N ALA A 225 11.40 -1.17 7.66
CA ALA A 225 11.64 -0.77 9.04
C ALA A 225 10.88 0.52 9.41
N ASN A 226 10.92 1.51 8.53
CA ASN A 226 10.19 2.76 8.68
C ASN A 226 8.67 2.54 8.69
N SER A 227 8.16 1.66 7.82
CA SER A 227 6.73 1.33 7.79
C SER A 227 6.26 0.64 9.07
N VAL A 228 7.08 -0.22 9.68
CA VAL A 228 6.78 -0.84 10.97
C VAL A 228 6.72 0.21 12.08
N PHE A 229 7.69 1.13 12.11
CA PHE A 229 7.69 2.22 13.08
C PHE A 229 6.45 3.13 12.94
N VAL A 230 6.10 3.49 11.70
CA VAL A 230 4.89 4.26 11.40
C VAL A 230 3.65 3.49 11.85
N LEU A 231 3.52 2.20 11.51
CA LEU A 231 2.39 1.37 11.94
C LEU A 231 2.19 1.39 13.46
N VAL A 232 3.27 1.29 14.24
CA VAL A 232 3.21 1.37 15.71
C VAL A 232 2.68 2.73 16.15
N CYS A 233 3.24 3.82 15.64
CA CYS A 233 2.83 5.17 16.04
C CYS A 233 1.38 5.48 15.63
N LEU A 234 0.97 5.07 14.42
CA LEU A 234 -0.40 5.25 13.93
C LEU A 234 -1.40 4.46 14.77
N THR A 235 -1.08 3.20 15.09
CA THR A 235 -1.93 2.36 15.97
C THR A 235 -2.06 3.00 17.34
N MET A 236 -0.96 3.44 17.95
CA MET A 236 -1.00 4.11 19.25
C MET A 236 -1.83 5.41 19.21
N ASN A 237 -1.70 6.19 18.14
CA ASN A 237 -2.45 7.44 17.99
C ASN A 237 -3.96 7.22 17.80
N LEU A 238 -4.38 6.10 17.20
CA LEU A 238 -5.79 5.81 16.94
C LEU A 238 -6.49 5.03 18.06
N LEU A 239 -5.74 4.52 19.04
CA LEU A 239 -6.27 3.78 20.19
C LEU A 239 -6.33 4.60 21.49
N ILE A 240 -5.78 5.82 21.49
CA ILE A 240 -5.79 6.77 22.61
C ILE A 240 -6.85 7.84 22.34
#